data_AF-A0A7C5C9L7-F1
#
_entry.id   AF-A0A7C5C9L7-F1
#
_cell.length_a   1.000
_cell.length_b   1.000
_cell.length_c   1.000
_cell.angle_alpha   90.00
_cell.angle_beta   90.00
_cell.angle_gamma   90.00
#
_symmetry.space_group_name_H-M   'P 1'
#
loop_
_entity.id
_entity.type
_entity.pdbx_description
1 polymer ?
#
loop_
_entity_poly.entity_id
_entity_poly.type
_entity_poly.pdbx_seq_one_letter_code
_entity_poly.pdbx_strand_id
1 'polypeptide(L)'
;MISRKVLPFLLCFFIFSSLGYSQNQDSLELATYLQAKEHVSLIKNMHFLVPLKNLDKEKIAFLSLSKKKEIVATFLGTLNKSQPITPVIFDQVKGTSQSIPKEITTLIVGIDEDMLSSAALDINELCDSDISIVLAVFGNQDASTLTGESTALHDLKAPVIVVGTAPSSAVAGLMAQMIFGGVDVQFSQAAGEKEPQILQQYQSTNIPTNATRLGYVPPAAVNINGQLLRDSISASVNEGIKAGAYPGAQVLVAKDGKVIYHQAFGYHTYDSIAPVQTTDLYDFASLSKVTTSLPILMMWYGEGTFDLYQTLAHYMPYFITSHTADLTFRLMLAHYARLRPWIPYWRSTLRGCAKYPWQKRWKPNNRNNGKFKWRTFKKDSSARYSIYVTDDLWLYKDYKNKIFKAIKK
;
A
#
# COMPACT_ATOMS: atom_id res chain seq x y z
N MET A 1 -25.21 12.51 50.82
CA MET A 1 -24.48 11.32 51.30
C MET A 1 -24.88 10.11 50.48
N ILE A 2 -24.14 9.80 49.42
CA ILE A 2 -24.30 8.51 48.71
C ILE A 2 -23.48 7.50 49.50
N SER A 3 -24.13 6.44 49.98
CA SER A 3 -23.54 5.40 50.83
C SER A 3 -22.30 4.78 50.19
N ARG A 4 -21.21 4.63 50.97
CA ARG A 4 -19.95 3.96 50.58
C ARG A 4 -20.12 2.51 50.10
N LYS A 5 -21.32 1.93 50.19
CA LYS A 5 -21.66 0.60 49.67
C LYS A 5 -22.17 0.58 48.21
N VAL A 6 -22.46 1.74 47.60
CA VAL A 6 -22.99 1.82 46.22
C VAL A 6 -21.86 1.96 45.17
N LEU A 7 -20.68 2.44 45.60
CA LEU A 7 -19.53 2.67 44.73
C LEU A 7 -18.96 1.39 44.04
N PRO A 8 -18.81 0.23 44.72
CA PRO A 8 -18.32 -0.98 44.05
C PRO A 8 -19.36 -1.60 43.12
N PHE A 9 -20.67 -1.40 43.38
CA PHE A 9 -21.74 -1.88 42.51
C PHE A 9 -21.85 -1.06 41.22
N LEU A 10 -21.71 0.27 41.31
CA LEU A 10 -21.62 1.14 40.13
C LEU A 10 -20.37 0.85 39.30
N LEU A 11 -19.21 0.61 39.93
CA LEU A 11 -17.99 0.25 39.21
C LEU A 11 -18.11 -1.08 38.47
N CYS A 12 -18.69 -2.12 39.10
CA CYS A 12 -18.97 -3.39 38.44
C CYS A 12 -19.99 -3.23 37.30
N PHE A 13 -21.05 -2.44 37.47
CA PHE A 13 -22.06 -2.24 36.42
C PHE A 13 -21.48 -1.53 35.18
N PHE A 14 -20.56 -0.56 35.36
CA PHE A 14 -19.85 0.12 34.27
C PHE A 14 -18.81 -0.77 33.57
N ILE A 15 -18.13 -1.66 34.31
CA ILE A 15 -17.19 -2.62 33.73
C ILE A 15 -17.96 -3.70 32.94
N PHE A 16 -19.09 -4.20 33.46
CA PHE A 16 -19.91 -5.19 32.74
C PHE A 16 -20.62 -4.59 31.52
N SER A 17 -21.08 -3.34 31.58
CA SER A 17 -21.69 -2.67 30.43
C SER A 17 -20.69 -2.33 29.33
N SER A 18 -19.47 -1.90 29.67
CA SER A 18 -18.41 -1.64 28.68
C SER A 18 -17.83 -2.92 28.06
N LEU A 19 -17.61 -3.99 28.84
CA LEU A 19 -17.22 -5.29 28.28
C LEU A 19 -18.34 -5.92 27.43
N GLY A 20 -19.60 -5.82 27.87
CA GLY A 20 -20.75 -6.31 27.12
C GLY A 20 -20.97 -5.54 25.82
N TYR A 21 -20.79 -4.21 25.84
CA TYR A 21 -20.87 -3.38 24.63
C TYR A 21 -19.71 -3.66 23.65
N SER A 22 -18.49 -3.84 24.17
CA SER A 22 -17.31 -4.14 23.36
C SER A 22 -17.37 -5.50 22.68
N GLN A 23 -17.75 -6.58 23.40
CA GLN A 23 -17.95 -7.89 22.77
C GLN A 23 -19.07 -7.85 21.72
N ASN A 24 -20.09 -7.03 21.95
CA ASN A 24 -21.18 -6.86 20.99
C ASN A 24 -20.70 -6.15 19.71
N GLN A 25 -19.82 -5.14 19.81
CA GLN A 25 -19.27 -4.44 18.64
C GLN A 25 -18.36 -5.34 17.79
N ASP A 26 -17.39 -6.04 18.37
CA ASP A 26 -16.48 -6.91 17.60
C ASP A 26 -17.26 -8.08 16.95
N SER A 27 -18.28 -8.60 17.65
CA SER A 27 -19.18 -9.64 17.11
C SER A 27 -20.04 -9.11 15.97
N LEU A 28 -20.54 -7.88 16.08
CA LEU A 28 -21.31 -7.20 15.03
C LEU A 28 -20.46 -6.90 13.79
N GLU A 29 -19.23 -6.42 13.96
CA GLU A 29 -18.28 -6.17 12.87
C GLU A 29 -17.96 -7.48 12.13
N LEU A 30 -17.73 -8.57 12.87
CA LEU A 30 -17.53 -9.90 12.28
C LEU A 30 -18.76 -10.41 11.54
N ALA A 31 -19.95 -10.32 12.16
CA ALA A 31 -21.20 -10.76 11.53
C ALA A 31 -21.47 -9.98 10.24
N THR A 32 -21.28 -8.66 10.25
CA THR A 32 -21.41 -7.79 9.08
C THR A 32 -20.43 -8.19 7.97
N TYR A 33 -19.18 -8.50 8.34
CA TYR A 33 -18.17 -8.96 7.39
C TYR A 33 -18.53 -10.31 6.75
N LEU A 34 -18.97 -11.29 7.57
CA LEU A 34 -19.34 -12.63 7.08
C LEU A 34 -20.57 -12.56 6.18
N GLN A 35 -21.61 -11.82 6.58
CA GLN A 35 -22.80 -11.59 5.76
C GLN A 35 -22.45 -10.89 4.45
N ALA A 36 -21.58 -9.87 4.49
CA ALA A 36 -21.14 -9.19 3.27
C ALA A 36 -20.38 -10.14 2.33
N LYS A 37 -19.61 -11.10 2.85
CA LYS A 37 -18.88 -12.09 2.04
C LYS A 37 -19.84 -13.01 1.27
N GLU A 38 -21.00 -13.36 1.84
CA GLU A 38 -22.03 -14.17 1.18
C GLU A 38 -22.72 -13.42 0.01
N HIS A 39 -22.71 -12.09 0.06
CA HIS A 39 -23.33 -11.22 -0.95
C HIS A 39 -22.39 -10.75 -2.07
N VAL A 40 -21.14 -11.22 -2.12
CA VAL A 40 -20.21 -10.90 -3.22
C VAL A 40 -19.98 -12.14 -4.07
N SER A 41 -20.15 -11.99 -5.39
CA SER A 41 -19.93 -13.05 -6.36
C SER A 41 -19.15 -12.56 -7.57
N LEU A 42 -18.21 -13.37 -8.05
CA LEU A 42 -17.53 -13.17 -9.33
C LEU A 42 -18.25 -14.02 -10.38
N ILE A 43 -18.99 -13.36 -11.28
CA ILE A 43 -19.84 -14.05 -12.27
C ILE A 43 -19.06 -14.38 -13.55
N LYS A 44 -18.03 -13.58 -13.87
CA LYS A 44 -17.22 -13.75 -15.07
C LYS A 44 -15.80 -13.28 -14.80
N ASN A 45 -14.81 -14.06 -15.22
CA ASN A 45 -13.38 -13.70 -15.11
C ASN A 45 -12.57 -14.26 -16.30
N MET A 46 -12.80 -13.68 -17.47
CA MET A 46 -12.09 -14.10 -18.69
C MET A 46 -10.59 -13.86 -18.56
N HIS A 47 -9.80 -14.81 -19.05
CA HIS A 47 -8.34 -14.78 -19.03
C HIS A 47 -7.70 -14.58 -17.64
N PHE A 48 -8.45 -14.83 -16.55
CA PHE A 48 -7.98 -14.61 -15.18
C PHE A 48 -7.50 -13.18 -14.93
N LEU A 49 -8.19 -12.20 -15.51
CA LEU A 49 -7.84 -10.79 -15.37
C LEU A 49 -7.86 -10.34 -13.90
N VAL A 50 -8.84 -10.80 -13.12
CA VAL A 50 -8.90 -10.59 -11.67
C VAL A 50 -8.33 -11.83 -10.93
N PRO A 51 -7.53 -11.65 -9.85
CA PRO A 51 -7.06 -10.39 -9.31
C PRO A 51 -6.07 -9.69 -10.24
N LEU A 52 -6.18 -8.35 -10.34
CA LEU A 52 -5.31 -7.54 -11.19
C LEU A 52 -3.83 -7.68 -10.77
N LYS A 53 -2.96 -7.92 -11.75
CA LYS A 53 -1.51 -8.13 -11.59
C LYS A 53 -0.73 -7.03 -12.31
N ASN A 54 0.58 -6.97 -12.09
CA ASN A 54 1.48 -6.02 -12.76
C ASN A 54 1.02 -4.55 -12.64
N LEU A 55 0.61 -4.16 -11.42
CA LEU A 55 0.04 -2.83 -11.13
C LEU A 55 0.98 -1.66 -11.47
N ASP A 56 2.27 -1.93 -11.61
CA ASP A 56 3.28 -0.98 -12.10
C ASP A 56 3.10 -0.60 -13.58
N LYS A 57 2.41 -1.44 -14.36
CA LYS A 57 2.10 -1.23 -15.78
C LYS A 57 0.65 -0.82 -16.01
N GLU A 58 -0.22 -1.06 -15.04
CA GLU A 58 -1.64 -0.74 -15.13
C GLU A 58 -1.88 0.75 -14.86
N LYS A 59 -2.65 1.39 -15.74
CA LYS A 59 -3.24 2.71 -15.53
C LYS A 59 -4.74 2.52 -15.39
N ILE A 60 -5.20 2.57 -14.13
CA ILE A 60 -6.56 2.19 -13.77
C ILE A 60 -7.43 3.44 -13.60
N ALA A 61 -8.56 3.44 -14.28
CA ALA A 61 -9.61 4.44 -14.13
C ALA A 61 -10.86 3.83 -13.45
N PHE A 62 -11.65 4.68 -12.80
CA PHE A 62 -12.96 4.30 -12.27
C PHE A 62 -14.06 5.21 -12.82
N LEU A 63 -15.09 4.59 -13.39
CA LEU A 63 -16.33 5.23 -13.85
C LEU A 63 -17.49 4.78 -12.97
N SER A 64 -18.20 5.73 -12.35
CA SER A 64 -19.41 5.45 -11.59
C SER A 64 -20.67 5.80 -12.38
N LEU A 65 -21.52 4.80 -12.60
CA LEU A 65 -22.88 4.88 -13.12
C LEU A 65 -23.93 4.61 -12.03
N SER A 66 -23.50 4.56 -10.77
CA SER A 66 -24.36 4.36 -9.61
C SER A 66 -24.77 5.69 -8.97
N LYS A 67 -26.01 5.77 -8.51
CA LYS A 67 -26.54 6.89 -7.72
C LYS A 67 -26.27 6.74 -6.22
N LYS A 68 -25.79 5.56 -5.78
CA LYS A 68 -25.55 5.20 -4.37
C LYS A 68 -24.22 5.77 -3.89
N LYS A 69 -24.18 7.09 -3.61
CA LYS A 69 -22.94 7.84 -3.30
C LYS A 69 -22.07 7.20 -2.22
N GLU A 70 -22.65 6.69 -1.14
CA GLU A 70 -21.90 6.10 -0.02
C GLU A 70 -21.21 4.78 -0.40
N ILE A 71 -21.91 3.93 -1.15
CA ILE A 71 -21.39 2.65 -1.66
C ILE A 71 -20.25 2.91 -2.62
N VAL A 72 -20.44 3.85 -3.56
CA VAL A 72 -19.42 4.28 -4.52
C VAL A 72 -18.20 4.86 -3.80
N ALA A 73 -18.41 5.71 -2.80
CA ALA A 73 -17.31 6.28 -2.01
C ALA A 73 -16.51 5.20 -1.27
N THR A 74 -17.19 4.22 -0.67
CA THR A 74 -16.52 3.10 0.01
C THR A 74 -15.77 2.20 -0.96
N PHE A 75 -16.38 1.89 -2.12
CA PHE A 75 -15.77 1.11 -3.19
C PHE A 75 -14.49 1.79 -3.69
N LEU A 76 -14.59 3.05 -4.14
CA LEU A 76 -13.47 3.82 -4.66
C LEU A 76 -12.39 4.06 -3.59
N GLY A 77 -12.78 4.36 -2.36
CA GLY A 77 -11.85 4.50 -1.24
C GLY A 77 -11.08 3.21 -0.97
N THR A 78 -11.71 2.04 -1.15
CA THR A 78 -11.06 0.74 -0.99
C THR A 78 -10.16 0.38 -2.17
N LEU A 79 -10.56 0.70 -3.41
CA LEU A 79 -9.67 0.54 -4.58
C LEU A 79 -8.39 1.37 -4.40
N ASN A 80 -8.52 2.61 -3.94
CA ASN A 80 -7.39 3.53 -3.70
C ASN A 80 -6.39 3.03 -2.64
N LYS A 81 -6.79 2.11 -1.74
CA LYS A 81 -5.84 1.46 -0.81
C LYS A 81 -4.86 0.55 -1.52
N SER A 82 -5.24 -0.02 -2.67
CA SER A 82 -4.41 -0.96 -3.43
C SER A 82 -3.54 -0.25 -4.47
N GLN A 83 -4.12 0.72 -5.18
CA GLN A 83 -3.45 1.51 -6.20
C GLN A 83 -4.17 2.86 -6.34
N PRO A 84 -3.47 3.99 -6.59
CA PRO A 84 -4.14 5.23 -6.95
C PRO A 84 -5.01 5.05 -8.19
N ILE A 85 -6.30 5.32 -8.06
CA ILE A 85 -7.27 5.18 -9.15
C ILE A 85 -7.61 6.55 -9.70
N THR A 86 -7.54 6.72 -11.02
CA THR A 86 -7.97 7.94 -11.68
C THR A 86 -9.50 7.97 -11.76
N PRO A 87 -10.20 8.87 -11.04
CA PRO A 87 -11.64 8.98 -11.17
C PRO A 87 -11.98 9.60 -12.54
N VAL A 88 -12.95 9.01 -13.23
CA VAL A 88 -13.48 9.55 -14.49
C VAL A 88 -14.93 9.92 -14.28
N ILE A 89 -15.23 11.21 -14.46
CA ILE A 89 -16.56 11.78 -14.24
C ILE A 89 -17.22 11.98 -15.60
N PHE A 90 -18.36 11.33 -15.81
CA PHE A 90 -19.19 11.54 -17.00
C PHE A 90 -20.64 11.77 -16.58
N ASP A 91 -21.32 12.67 -17.29
CA ASP A 91 -22.75 12.94 -17.08
C ASP A 91 -23.64 11.87 -17.73
N GLN A 92 -23.15 11.18 -18.78
CA GLN A 92 -23.76 10.01 -19.43
C GLN A 92 -22.69 9.11 -20.06
N VAL A 93 -23.01 7.83 -20.31
CA VAL A 93 -22.09 6.84 -20.93
C VAL A 93 -21.91 7.08 -22.43
N LYS A 94 -22.83 7.81 -23.09
CA LYS A 94 -22.74 8.10 -24.52
C LYS A 94 -21.46 8.86 -24.88
N GLY A 95 -20.66 8.30 -25.78
CA GLY A 95 -19.41 8.89 -26.27
C GLY A 95 -18.17 8.67 -25.39
N THR A 96 -18.27 7.80 -24.37
CA THR A 96 -17.21 7.54 -23.40
C THR A 96 -15.93 6.95 -23.98
N SER A 97 -16.01 6.14 -25.05
CA SER A 97 -14.82 5.52 -25.65
C SER A 97 -13.81 6.56 -26.17
N GLN A 98 -14.28 7.71 -26.66
CA GLN A 98 -13.41 8.77 -27.18
C GLN A 98 -12.86 9.72 -26.09
N SER A 99 -13.48 9.76 -24.91
CA SER A 99 -13.12 10.68 -23.82
C SER A 99 -12.27 10.03 -22.73
N ILE A 100 -12.15 8.70 -22.71
CA ILE A 100 -11.21 8.01 -21.83
C ILE A 100 -9.77 8.34 -22.28
N PRO A 101 -8.90 8.80 -21.37
CA PRO A 101 -7.50 9.05 -21.72
C PRO A 101 -6.86 7.79 -22.32
N LYS A 102 -6.19 7.93 -23.46
CA LYS A 102 -5.57 6.82 -24.22
C LYS A 102 -4.57 5.98 -23.43
N GLU A 103 -4.13 6.49 -22.29
CA GLU A 103 -3.19 5.82 -21.42
C GLU A 103 -3.84 4.85 -20.43
N ILE A 104 -5.15 4.90 -20.23
CA ILE A 104 -5.87 3.98 -19.36
C ILE A 104 -5.85 2.58 -19.99
N THR A 105 -5.33 1.60 -19.24
CA THR A 105 -5.25 0.19 -19.66
C THR A 105 -6.43 -0.62 -19.12
N THR A 106 -6.91 -0.25 -17.92
CA THR A 106 -8.01 -0.94 -17.24
C THR A 106 -9.03 0.09 -16.75
N LEU A 107 -10.30 -0.14 -17.07
CA LEU A 107 -11.42 0.70 -16.59
C LEU A 107 -12.34 -0.14 -15.71
N ILE A 108 -12.49 0.28 -14.46
CA ILE A 108 -13.45 -0.28 -13.51
C ILE A 108 -14.74 0.52 -13.62
N VAL A 109 -15.85 -0.14 -13.95
CA VAL A 109 -17.16 0.50 -14.09
C VAL A 109 -18.06 0.04 -12.94
N GLY A 110 -18.43 0.95 -12.05
CA GLY A 110 -19.40 0.69 -10.98
C GLY A 110 -20.81 1.08 -11.43
N ILE A 111 -21.76 0.16 -11.47
CA ILE A 111 -23.11 0.40 -11.97
C ILE A 111 -24.17 -0.14 -11.01
N ASP A 112 -25.30 0.57 -10.86
CA ASP A 112 -26.47 0.03 -10.17
C ASP A 112 -27.18 -1.01 -11.05
N GLU A 113 -27.66 -2.10 -10.44
CA GLU A 113 -28.41 -3.15 -11.12
C GLU A 113 -29.50 -2.63 -12.08
N ASP A 114 -30.30 -1.65 -11.64
CA ASP A 114 -31.40 -1.08 -12.44
C ASP A 114 -30.94 -0.37 -13.72
N MET A 115 -29.66 0.00 -13.81
CA MET A 115 -29.07 0.70 -14.95
C MET A 115 -28.41 -0.25 -15.95
N LEU A 116 -28.32 -1.56 -15.66
CA LEU A 116 -27.67 -2.53 -16.55
C LEU A 116 -28.30 -2.55 -17.93
N SER A 117 -29.63 -2.69 -18.02
CA SER A 117 -30.34 -2.80 -19.29
C SER A 117 -30.21 -1.53 -20.15
N SER A 118 -30.20 -0.35 -19.53
CA SER A 118 -30.07 0.92 -20.25
C SER A 118 -28.64 1.23 -20.67
N ALA A 119 -27.63 0.73 -19.93
CA ALA A 119 -26.22 0.95 -20.22
C ALA A 119 -25.55 -0.18 -21.02
N ALA A 120 -26.24 -1.29 -21.28
CA ALA A 120 -25.63 -2.49 -21.88
C ALA A 120 -24.96 -2.23 -23.24
N LEU A 121 -25.61 -1.45 -24.11
CA LEU A 121 -25.03 -1.09 -25.41
C LEU A 121 -23.73 -0.28 -25.26
N ASP A 122 -23.73 0.71 -24.38
CA ASP A 122 -22.57 1.57 -24.16
C ASP A 122 -21.41 0.79 -23.50
N ILE A 123 -21.72 -0.10 -22.54
CA ILE A 123 -20.72 -0.99 -21.93
C ILE A 123 -20.12 -1.93 -22.98
N ASN A 124 -20.94 -2.48 -23.87
CA ASN A 124 -20.47 -3.37 -24.93
C ASN A 124 -19.60 -2.65 -25.95
N GLU A 125 -19.93 -1.40 -26.32
CA GLU A 125 -19.08 -0.57 -27.17
C GLU A 125 -17.73 -0.28 -26.51
N LEU A 126 -17.71 -0.02 -25.19
CA LEU A 126 -16.46 0.13 -24.43
C LEU A 126 -15.61 -1.14 -24.44
N CYS A 127 -16.24 -2.32 -24.39
CA CYS A 127 -15.54 -3.61 -24.44
C CYS A 127 -14.95 -3.92 -25.82
N ASP A 128 -15.38 -3.25 -26.88
CA ASP A 128 -14.80 -3.39 -28.23
C ASP A 128 -13.52 -2.53 -28.41
N SER A 129 -13.11 -1.79 -27.38
CA SER A 129 -11.83 -1.07 -27.33
C SER A 129 -10.67 -1.94 -26.78
N ASP A 130 -9.43 -1.45 -26.87
CA ASP A 130 -8.25 -2.13 -26.28
C ASP A 130 -8.19 -2.07 -24.74
N ILE A 131 -9.20 -1.50 -24.08
CA ILE A 131 -9.25 -1.30 -22.63
C ILE A 131 -9.83 -2.55 -21.96
N SER A 132 -9.17 -3.04 -20.91
CA SER A 132 -9.71 -4.12 -20.09
C SER A 132 -10.80 -3.59 -19.15
N ILE A 133 -12.02 -4.12 -19.27
CA ILE A 133 -13.18 -3.67 -18.50
C ILE A 133 -13.46 -4.60 -17.30
N VAL A 134 -13.54 -4.02 -16.11
CA VAL A 134 -14.00 -4.70 -14.89
C VAL A 134 -15.34 -4.09 -14.48
N LEU A 135 -16.42 -4.83 -14.66
CA LEU A 135 -17.76 -4.36 -14.29
C LEU A 135 -18.08 -4.76 -12.85
N ALA A 136 -18.36 -3.77 -12.00
CA ALA A 136 -18.82 -3.94 -10.63
C ALA A 136 -20.30 -3.55 -10.53
N VAL A 137 -21.16 -4.53 -10.33
CA VAL A 137 -22.62 -4.36 -10.26
C VAL A 137 -23.06 -4.28 -8.80
N PHE A 138 -23.69 -3.16 -8.43
CA PHE A 138 -24.24 -2.92 -7.10
C PHE A 138 -25.74 -3.23 -7.09
N GLY A 139 -26.08 -4.38 -6.50
CA GLY A 139 -27.44 -4.87 -6.36
C GLY A 139 -28.32 -4.03 -5.46
N ASN A 140 -29.61 -4.28 -5.55
CA ASN A 140 -30.65 -3.68 -4.71
C ASN A 140 -30.98 -4.56 -3.50
N GLN A 141 -31.90 -4.11 -2.63
CA GLN A 141 -32.20 -4.81 -1.38
C GLN A 141 -32.76 -6.23 -1.59
N ASP A 142 -33.32 -6.51 -2.77
CA ASP A 142 -33.81 -7.83 -3.14
C ASP A 142 -32.76 -8.60 -3.96
N ALA A 143 -32.08 -9.55 -3.33
CA ALA A 143 -31.07 -10.41 -3.98
C ALA A 143 -31.63 -11.34 -5.08
N SER A 144 -32.96 -11.38 -5.25
CA SER A 144 -33.66 -12.32 -6.14
C SER A 144 -33.64 -11.96 -7.61
N THR A 145 -33.40 -10.69 -7.99
CA THR A 145 -33.39 -10.24 -9.39
C THR A 145 -32.05 -10.42 -10.10
N LEU A 146 -30.92 -10.39 -9.39
CA LEU A 146 -29.59 -10.67 -9.98
C LEU A 146 -29.29 -12.16 -10.13
N THR A 147 -29.97 -12.99 -9.33
CA THR A 147 -29.77 -14.45 -9.30
C THR A 147 -30.81 -15.23 -10.10
N GLY A 148 -31.89 -14.58 -10.53
CA GLY A 148 -32.91 -15.12 -11.43
C GLY A 148 -33.03 -14.31 -12.72
N GLU A 149 -33.06 -15.01 -13.87
CA GLU A 149 -33.50 -14.57 -15.22
C GLU A 149 -33.20 -13.13 -15.71
N SER A 150 -32.27 -12.38 -15.11
CA SER A 150 -31.89 -11.06 -15.60
C SER A 150 -31.08 -11.21 -16.89
N THR A 151 -31.79 -11.12 -18.01
CA THR A 151 -31.24 -11.18 -19.37
C THR A 151 -30.15 -10.16 -19.62
N ALA A 152 -30.16 -9.04 -18.88
CA ALA A 152 -29.22 -7.95 -19.06
C ALA A 152 -27.76 -8.32 -18.77
N LEU A 153 -27.49 -9.24 -17.83
CA LEU A 153 -26.11 -9.69 -17.56
C LEU A 153 -25.57 -10.60 -18.67
N HIS A 154 -26.45 -11.32 -19.37
CA HIS A 154 -26.06 -12.25 -20.43
C HIS A 154 -25.52 -11.53 -21.67
N ASP A 155 -26.08 -10.37 -22.00
CA ASP A 155 -25.70 -9.61 -23.18
C ASP A 155 -24.41 -8.80 -23.00
N LEU A 156 -23.80 -8.80 -21.81
CA LEU A 156 -22.62 -8.00 -21.51
C LEU A 156 -21.32 -8.69 -21.96
N LYS A 157 -20.57 -8.00 -22.81
CA LYS A 157 -19.26 -8.41 -23.31
C LYS A 157 -18.14 -8.27 -22.28
N ALA A 158 -18.35 -7.52 -21.19
CA ALA A 158 -17.33 -7.24 -20.17
C ALA A 158 -16.57 -8.52 -19.74
N PRO A 159 -15.23 -8.54 -19.78
CA PRO A 159 -14.45 -9.74 -19.50
C PRO A 159 -14.49 -10.13 -18.02
N VAL A 160 -14.71 -9.16 -17.12
CA VAL A 160 -14.89 -9.39 -15.69
C VAL A 160 -16.19 -8.77 -15.21
N ILE A 161 -16.97 -9.55 -14.46
CA ILE A 161 -18.22 -9.10 -13.82
C ILE A 161 -18.20 -9.53 -12.36
N VAL A 162 -18.17 -8.55 -11.46
CA VAL A 162 -18.29 -8.70 -10.00
C VAL A 162 -19.66 -8.17 -9.59
N VAL A 163 -20.42 -8.95 -8.83
CA VAL A 163 -21.76 -8.60 -8.37
C VAL A 163 -21.80 -8.57 -6.85
N GLY A 164 -22.29 -7.48 -6.29
CA GLY A 164 -22.68 -7.38 -4.89
C GLY A 164 -24.20 -7.40 -4.79
N THR A 165 -24.81 -8.45 -4.24
CA THR A 165 -26.28 -8.63 -4.25
C THR A 165 -27.01 -7.80 -3.19
N ALA A 166 -26.29 -7.06 -2.35
CA ALA A 166 -26.86 -6.21 -1.31
C ALA A 166 -26.25 -4.80 -1.35
N PRO A 167 -27.05 -3.73 -1.16
CA PRO A 167 -26.59 -2.35 -1.22
C PRO A 167 -25.89 -1.94 0.08
N SER A 168 -24.75 -2.57 0.36
CA SER A 168 -23.98 -2.38 1.60
C SER A 168 -22.56 -1.88 1.30
N SER A 169 -22.10 -0.91 2.08
CA SER A 169 -20.72 -0.42 2.05
C SER A 169 -19.70 -1.55 2.34
N ALA A 170 -20.06 -2.52 3.18
CA ALA A 170 -19.22 -3.69 3.45
C ALA A 170 -19.07 -4.58 2.20
N VAL A 171 -20.16 -4.82 1.47
CA VAL A 171 -20.17 -5.59 0.21
C VAL A 171 -19.31 -4.89 -0.84
N ALA A 172 -19.50 -3.58 -1.03
CA ALA A 172 -18.66 -2.79 -1.93
C ALA A 172 -17.17 -2.82 -1.55
N GLY A 173 -16.85 -2.71 -0.26
CA GLY A 173 -15.47 -2.86 0.22
C GLY A 173 -14.86 -4.21 -0.15
N LEU A 174 -15.62 -5.31 0.00
CA LEU A 174 -15.17 -6.65 -0.38
C LEU A 174 -15.02 -6.83 -1.89
N MET A 175 -15.95 -6.30 -2.69
CA MET A 175 -15.83 -6.30 -4.16
C MET A 175 -14.54 -5.60 -4.61
N ALA A 176 -14.22 -4.45 -4.04
CA ALA A 176 -12.99 -3.72 -4.36
C ALA A 176 -11.73 -4.51 -3.96
N GLN A 177 -11.74 -5.14 -2.78
CA GLN A 177 -10.63 -5.99 -2.35
C GLN A 177 -10.47 -7.22 -3.26
N MET A 178 -11.57 -7.81 -3.71
CA MET A 178 -11.58 -8.96 -4.63
C MET A 178 -10.89 -8.62 -5.95
N ILE A 179 -11.18 -7.46 -6.54
CA ILE A 179 -10.56 -7.01 -7.81
C ILE A 179 -9.03 -7.00 -7.73
N PHE A 180 -8.46 -6.68 -6.56
CA PHE A 180 -7.01 -6.65 -6.34
C PHE A 180 -6.46 -7.91 -5.63
N GLY A 181 -7.30 -8.89 -5.30
CA GLY A 181 -6.89 -10.14 -4.66
C GLY A 181 -6.62 -10.05 -3.16
N GLY A 182 -7.25 -9.11 -2.46
CA GLY A 182 -7.25 -9.04 -0.99
C GLY A 182 -8.22 -10.04 -0.34
N VAL A 183 -9.20 -10.53 -1.08
CA VAL A 183 -10.17 -11.53 -0.61
C VAL A 183 -10.14 -12.73 -1.56
N ASP A 184 -10.20 -13.93 -0.98
CA ASP A 184 -10.38 -15.17 -1.70
C ASP A 184 -11.78 -15.22 -2.34
N VAL A 185 -11.82 -15.57 -3.63
CA VAL A 185 -13.08 -15.83 -4.33
C VAL A 185 -13.32 -17.32 -4.23
N GLN A 186 -14.09 -17.71 -3.21
CA GLN A 186 -14.76 -19.00 -3.22
C GLN A 186 -16.21 -18.72 -3.61
N PHE A 187 -16.71 -19.43 -4.61
CA PHE A 187 -18.12 -19.32 -4.98
C PHE A 187 -18.94 -19.53 -3.71
N SER A 188 -19.86 -18.60 -3.44
CA SER A 188 -20.87 -18.74 -2.42
C SER A 188 -21.71 -19.97 -2.77
N GLN A 189 -21.30 -21.13 -2.27
CA GLN A 189 -22.26 -22.12 -1.82
C GLN A 189 -22.59 -21.70 -0.40
N ALA A 190 -23.54 -20.78 -0.24
CA ALA A 190 -24.25 -20.67 1.02
C ALA A 190 -24.67 -22.10 1.42
N ALA A 191 -24.29 -22.54 2.61
CA ALA A 191 -24.42 -23.92 3.03
C ALA A 191 -25.86 -24.43 2.86
N GLY A 192 -26.11 -25.18 1.77
CA GLY A 192 -27.42 -25.79 1.47
C GLY A 192 -28.28 -25.07 0.43
N GLU A 193 -27.88 -23.91 -0.11
CA GLU A 193 -28.62 -23.26 -1.19
C GLU A 193 -28.13 -23.73 -2.57
N LYS A 194 -29.08 -23.88 -3.51
CA LYS A 194 -28.76 -24.25 -4.90
C LYS A 194 -27.91 -23.13 -5.51
N GLU A 195 -26.84 -23.51 -6.20
CA GLU A 195 -26.02 -22.60 -7.01
C GLU A 195 -26.93 -21.71 -7.88
N PRO A 196 -26.83 -20.37 -7.76
CA PRO A 196 -27.58 -19.44 -8.61
C PRO A 196 -27.50 -19.88 -10.07
N GLN A 197 -28.65 -19.95 -10.77
CA GLN A 197 -28.69 -20.48 -12.15
C GLN A 197 -27.71 -19.74 -13.09
N ILE A 198 -27.49 -18.45 -12.84
CA ILE A 198 -26.50 -17.64 -13.57
C ILE A 198 -25.07 -18.20 -13.47
N LEU A 199 -24.66 -18.76 -12.33
CA LEU A 199 -23.32 -19.34 -12.15
C LEU A 199 -23.16 -20.68 -12.88
N GLN A 200 -24.23 -21.45 -13.02
CA GLN A 200 -24.21 -22.72 -13.77
C GLN A 200 -23.87 -22.50 -15.25
N GLN A 201 -24.26 -21.35 -15.82
CA GLN A 201 -24.01 -21.00 -17.22
C GLN A 201 -22.58 -20.47 -17.47
N TYR A 202 -21.93 -19.88 -16.47
CA TYR A 202 -20.56 -19.35 -16.58
C TYR A 202 -19.48 -20.29 -15.99
N GLN A 203 -19.80 -21.56 -15.73
CA GLN A 203 -18.91 -22.55 -15.13
C GLN A 203 -17.51 -22.63 -15.76
N SER A 204 -17.38 -22.41 -17.07
CA SER A 204 -16.09 -22.44 -17.78
C SER A 204 -15.20 -21.21 -17.55
N THR A 205 -15.79 -20.08 -17.13
CA THR A 205 -15.11 -18.82 -16.81
C THR A 205 -15.11 -18.50 -15.31
N ASN A 206 -15.77 -19.35 -14.52
CA ASN A 206 -15.96 -19.24 -13.07
C ASN A 206 -14.82 -19.94 -12.34
N ILE A 207 -13.66 -19.29 -12.29
CA ILE A 207 -12.47 -19.90 -11.69
C ILE A 207 -12.19 -19.24 -10.34
N PRO A 208 -12.17 -20.02 -9.24
CA PRO A 208 -11.85 -19.50 -7.91
C PRO A 208 -10.49 -18.81 -7.93
N THR A 209 -10.37 -17.68 -7.25
CA THR A 209 -9.10 -16.96 -7.13
C THR A 209 -8.64 -16.94 -5.69
N ASN A 210 -7.39 -17.32 -5.47
CA ASN A 210 -6.78 -17.19 -4.15
C ASN A 210 -6.46 -15.72 -3.84
N ALA A 211 -6.45 -15.38 -2.56
CA ALA A 211 -5.92 -14.10 -2.11
C ALA A 211 -4.42 -14.01 -2.48
N THR A 212 -4.05 -12.96 -3.19
CA THR A 212 -2.67 -12.67 -3.64
C THR A 212 -2.08 -11.42 -3.00
N ARG A 213 -2.90 -10.68 -2.22
CA ARG A 213 -2.51 -9.46 -1.49
C ARG A 213 -3.09 -9.48 -0.08
N LEU A 214 -2.64 -8.53 0.74
CA LEU A 214 -3.22 -8.36 2.06
C LEU A 214 -4.68 -7.91 1.93
N GLY A 215 -5.60 -8.68 2.52
CA GLY A 215 -7.00 -8.29 2.68
C GLY A 215 -7.21 -7.37 3.87
N TYR A 216 -8.38 -6.74 3.98
CA TYR A 216 -8.82 -5.95 5.13
C TYR A 216 -10.03 -6.62 5.75
N VAL A 217 -9.92 -7.01 7.01
CA VAL A 217 -10.96 -7.73 7.76
C VAL A 217 -11.06 -7.20 9.18
N PRO A 218 -12.20 -7.38 9.88
CA PRO A 218 -12.26 -7.08 11.30
C PRO A 218 -11.32 -8.01 12.10
N PRO A 219 -10.71 -7.55 13.21
CA PRO A 219 -9.79 -8.36 14.03
C PRO A 219 -10.35 -9.72 14.46
N ALA A 220 -11.65 -9.77 14.74
CA ALA A 220 -12.33 -11.00 15.15
C ALA A 220 -12.28 -12.10 14.07
N ALA A 221 -12.16 -11.74 12.78
CA ALA A 221 -12.04 -12.71 11.68
C ALA A 221 -10.72 -13.51 11.70
N VAL A 222 -9.75 -13.09 12.52
CA VAL A 222 -8.50 -13.82 12.77
C VAL A 222 -8.32 -14.13 14.27
N ASN A 223 -9.43 -14.22 15.01
CA ASN A 223 -9.45 -14.53 16.44
C ASN A 223 -8.65 -13.53 17.30
N ILE A 224 -8.71 -12.24 16.96
CA ILE A 224 -8.13 -11.15 17.77
C ILE A 224 -9.27 -10.31 18.33
N ASN A 225 -9.19 -9.98 19.63
CA ASN A 225 -10.09 -9.01 20.25
C ASN A 225 -9.79 -7.62 19.69
N GLY A 226 -10.73 -7.06 18.94
CA GLY A 226 -10.58 -5.80 18.21
C GLY A 226 -10.51 -4.62 19.16
N GLN A 227 -11.35 -4.60 20.20
CA GLN A 227 -11.32 -3.51 21.17
C GLN A 227 -10.00 -3.42 21.91
N LEU A 228 -9.52 -4.54 22.47
CA LEU A 228 -8.24 -4.60 23.17
C LEU A 228 -7.09 -4.17 22.23
N LEU A 229 -7.11 -4.61 20.97
CA LEU A 229 -6.12 -4.20 19.96
C LEU A 229 -6.13 -2.67 19.75
N ARG A 230 -7.32 -2.09 19.50
CA ARG A 230 -7.50 -0.65 19.27
C ARG A 230 -7.04 0.16 20.49
N ASP A 231 -7.50 -0.23 21.68
CA ASP A 231 -7.22 0.49 22.92
C ASP A 231 -5.74 0.41 23.31
N SER A 232 -5.12 -0.77 23.20
CA SER A 232 -3.70 -0.95 23.52
C SER A 232 -2.80 -0.12 22.61
N ILE A 233 -3.05 -0.17 21.29
CA ILE A 233 -2.28 0.62 20.32
C ILE A 233 -2.50 2.11 20.56
N SER A 234 -3.76 2.55 20.71
CA SER A 234 -4.08 3.95 20.95
C SER A 234 -3.42 4.47 22.22
N ALA A 235 -3.45 3.70 23.31
CA ALA A 235 -2.79 4.07 24.56
C ALA A 235 -1.28 4.25 24.38
N SER A 236 -0.58 3.27 23.80
CA SER A 236 0.87 3.32 23.61
C SER A 236 1.30 4.42 22.64
N VAL A 237 0.61 4.59 21.51
CA VAL A 237 0.96 5.63 20.52
C VAL A 237 0.75 7.01 21.12
N ASN A 238 -0.38 7.24 21.79
CA ASN A 238 -0.68 8.54 22.40
C ASN A 238 0.23 8.85 23.59
N GLU A 239 0.71 7.85 24.33
CA GLU A 239 1.74 8.05 25.36
C GLU A 239 3.04 8.58 24.73
N GLY A 240 3.52 7.98 23.64
CA GLY A 240 4.70 8.46 22.92
C GLY A 240 4.54 9.88 22.36
N ILE A 241 3.36 10.21 21.83
CA ILE A 241 3.05 11.58 21.39
C ILE A 241 3.09 12.55 22.57
N LYS A 242 2.42 12.23 23.69
CA LYS A 242 2.41 13.07 24.90
C LYS A 242 3.81 13.27 25.49
N ALA A 243 4.65 12.25 25.42
CA ALA A 243 6.04 12.31 25.88
C ALA A 243 6.97 13.06 24.92
N GLY A 244 6.50 13.49 23.74
CA GLY A 244 7.30 14.18 22.74
C GLY A 244 8.33 13.27 22.03
N ALA A 245 8.10 11.96 21.99
CA ALA A 245 8.96 11.03 21.27
C ALA A 245 8.81 11.18 19.74
N TYR A 246 7.60 11.49 19.28
CA TYR A 246 7.24 11.78 17.89
C TYR A 246 5.94 12.61 17.83
N PRO A 247 5.75 13.46 16.80
CA PRO A 247 4.56 14.32 16.69
C PRO A 247 3.29 13.57 16.23
N GLY A 248 3.47 12.41 15.59
CA GLY A 248 2.41 11.59 15.04
C GLY A 248 2.96 10.24 14.56
N ALA A 249 2.06 9.32 14.25
CA ALA A 249 2.41 7.97 13.83
C ALA A 249 1.30 7.34 12.98
N GLN A 250 1.68 6.36 12.16
CA GLN A 250 0.78 5.46 11.48
C GLN A 250 1.07 4.04 11.93
N VAL A 251 0.03 3.26 12.24
CA VAL A 251 0.18 1.87 12.68
C VAL A 251 -0.68 0.96 11.81
N LEU A 252 -0.05 -0.08 11.25
CA LEU A 252 -0.69 -1.14 10.50
C LEU A 252 -0.38 -2.49 11.16
N VAL A 253 -1.41 -3.29 11.39
CA VAL A 253 -1.28 -4.66 11.91
C VAL A 253 -1.91 -5.62 10.91
N ALA A 254 -1.12 -6.61 10.49
CA ALA A 254 -1.58 -7.70 9.64
C ALA A 254 -1.30 -9.05 10.30
N LYS A 255 -2.26 -9.98 10.17
CA LYS A 255 -2.16 -11.37 10.64
C LYS A 255 -2.80 -12.28 9.59
N ASP A 256 -2.17 -13.42 9.30
CA ASP A 256 -2.66 -14.42 8.36
C ASP A 256 -3.01 -13.85 6.97
N GLY A 257 -2.16 -12.94 6.47
CA GLY A 257 -2.38 -12.27 5.18
C GLY A 257 -3.49 -11.22 5.20
N LYS A 258 -3.97 -10.78 6.37
CA LYS A 258 -5.08 -9.84 6.50
C LYS A 258 -4.71 -8.67 7.41
N VAL A 259 -4.85 -7.45 6.92
CA VAL A 259 -4.83 -6.21 7.70
C VAL A 259 -6.07 -6.17 8.59
N ILE A 260 -5.85 -6.07 9.89
CA ILE A 260 -6.89 -6.01 10.92
C ILE A 260 -6.97 -4.66 11.61
N TYR A 261 -5.94 -3.83 11.41
CA TYR A 261 -5.87 -2.50 12.00
C TYR A 261 -4.99 -1.62 11.12
N HIS A 262 -5.47 -0.42 10.79
CA HIS A 262 -4.72 0.58 10.03
C HIS A 262 -5.22 1.97 10.43
N GLN A 263 -4.46 2.68 11.25
CA GLN A 263 -4.85 3.98 11.83
C GLN A 263 -3.68 4.96 11.82
N ALA A 264 -4.02 6.24 11.84
CA ALA A 264 -3.09 7.35 11.93
C ALA A 264 -3.38 8.18 13.18
N PHE A 265 -2.33 8.78 13.75
CA PHE A 265 -2.35 9.50 15.03
C PHE A 265 -1.51 10.77 14.93
N GLY A 266 -1.94 11.83 15.61
CA GLY A 266 -1.18 13.07 15.75
C GLY A 266 -0.97 13.80 14.42
N TYR A 267 0.17 14.46 14.30
CA TYR A 267 0.48 15.39 13.22
C TYR A 267 1.89 15.12 12.65
N HIS A 268 2.16 15.67 11.46
CA HIS A 268 3.47 15.55 10.81
C HIS A 268 4.59 16.17 11.64
N THR A 269 4.29 17.25 12.32
CA THR A 269 5.21 18.09 13.09
C THR A 269 4.58 18.54 14.40
N TYR A 270 5.41 18.97 15.36
CA TYR A 270 4.95 19.38 16.69
C TYR A 270 4.06 20.65 16.69
N ASP A 271 4.07 21.42 15.61
CA ASP A 271 3.19 22.58 15.43
C ASP A 271 1.71 22.20 15.21
N SER A 272 1.42 20.91 15.03
CA SER A 272 0.06 20.37 14.89
C SER A 272 -0.73 20.95 13.71
N ILE A 273 -0.05 21.26 12.60
CA ILE A 273 -0.69 21.86 11.41
C ILE A 273 -1.30 20.80 10.49
N ALA A 274 -0.53 19.77 10.13
CA ALA A 274 -0.95 18.75 9.18
C ALA A 274 -1.18 17.40 9.91
N PRO A 275 -2.42 16.90 10.01
CA PRO A 275 -2.69 15.63 10.66
C PRO A 275 -2.12 14.48 9.82
N VAL A 276 -1.62 13.45 10.49
CA VAL A 276 -1.18 12.22 9.80
C VAL A 276 -2.39 11.53 9.18
N GLN A 277 -2.25 11.09 7.94
CA GLN A 277 -3.21 10.31 7.17
C GLN A 277 -2.64 8.92 6.88
N THR A 278 -3.52 7.93 6.71
CA THR A 278 -3.09 6.56 6.37
C THR A 278 -2.51 6.44 4.96
N THR A 279 -2.60 7.50 4.17
CA THR A 279 -2.07 7.62 2.81
C THR A 279 -0.77 8.42 2.75
N ASP A 280 -0.29 8.95 3.88
CA ASP A 280 0.97 9.71 3.91
C ASP A 280 2.16 8.82 3.57
N LEU A 281 3.14 9.40 2.87
CA LEU A 281 4.38 8.74 2.50
C LEU A 281 5.50 9.15 3.44
N TYR A 282 6.24 8.17 3.94
CA TYR A 282 7.37 8.36 4.84
C TYR A 282 8.70 8.03 4.14
N ASP A 283 9.76 8.75 4.50
CA ASP A 283 11.13 8.34 4.14
C ASP A 283 11.48 7.05 4.92
N PHE A 284 11.70 5.96 4.18
CA PHE A 284 12.05 4.66 4.74
C PHE A 284 13.43 4.61 5.39
N ALA A 285 14.32 5.58 5.08
CA ALA A 285 15.66 5.66 5.62
C ALA A 285 16.39 4.29 5.58
N SER A 286 16.74 3.73 6.74
CA SER A 286 17.45 2.44 6.78
C SER A 286 16.59 1.22 6.45
N LEU A 287 15.25 1.33 6.43
CA LEU A 287 14.38 0.25 5.98
C LEU A 287 14.59 -0.08 4.49
N SER A 288 15.07 0.87 3.67
CA SER A 288 15.41 0.63 2.26
C SER A 288 16.41 -0.51 2.05
N LYS A 289 17.23 -0.86 3.05
CA LYS A 289 18.12 -2.02 2.98
C LYS A 289 17.33 -3.33 2.89
N VAL A 290 16.28 -3.48 3.71
CA VAL A 290 15.50 -4.71 3.82
C VAL A 290 14.32 -4.75 2.84
N THR A 291 13.77 -3.59 2.45
CA THR A 291 12.63 -3.52 1.53
C THR A 291 13.04 -3.39 0.06
N THR A 292 14.27 -2.99 -0.24
CA THR A 292 14.73 -2.79 -1.64
C THR A 292 15.98 -3.61 -1.95
N SER A 293 17.11 -3.36 -1.27
CA SER A 293 18.39 -3.97 -1.65
C SER A 293 18.43 -5.47 -1.39
N LEU A 294 17.94 -5.91 -0.22
CA LEU A 294 17.98 -7.31 0.18
C LEU A 294 17.14 -8.22 -0.73
N PRO A 295 15.88 -7.92 -1.08
CA PRO A 295 15.10 -8.74 -2.00
C PRO A 295 15.76 -8.96 -3.35
N ILE A 296 16.37 -7.92 -3.93
CA ILE A 296 17.10 -8.01 -5.20
C ILE A 296 18.30 -8.96 -5.06
N LEU A 297 19.07 -8.86 -3.97
CA LEU A 297 20.19 -9.76 -3.72
C LEU A 297 19.75 -11.21 -3.47
N MET A 298 18.61 -11.42 -2.80
CA MET A 298 18.03 -12.75 -2.59
C MET A 298 17.59 -13.38 -3.92
N MET A 299 16.99 -12.58 -4.81
CA MET A 299 16.61 -13.01 -6.16
C MET A 299 17.84 -13.45 -6.97
N TRP A 300 18.87 -12.59 -7.05
CA TRP A 300 20.11 -12.93 -7.76
C TRP A 300 20.84 -14.13 -7.15
N TYR A 301 20.76 -14.31 -5.83
CA TYR A 301 21.28 -15.51 -5.17
C TYR A 301 20.51 -16.77 -5.61
N GLY A 302 19.18 -16.71 -5.65
CA GLY A 302 18.34 -17.81 -6.14
C GLY A 302 18.57 -18.14 -7.62
N GLU A 303 18.90 -17.14 -8.43
CA GLU A 303 19.25 -17.29 -9.85
C GLU A 303 20.70 -17.77 -10.07
N GLY A 304 21.52 -17.83 -9.03
CA GLY A 304 22.94 -18.18 -9.12
C GLY A 304 23.83 -17.10 -9.73
N THR A 305 23.33 -15.87 -9.91
CA THR A 305 24.09 -14.73 -10.46
C THR A 305 24.82 -13.94 -9.37
N PHE A 306 24.49 -14.18 -8.11
CA PHE A 306 25.14 -13.60 -6.94
C PHE A 306 25.46 -14.68 -5.90
N ASP A 307 26.64 -14.63 -5.31
CA ASP A 307 27.12 -15.57 -4.29
C ASP A 307 27.59 -14.78 -3.06
N LEU A 308 26.99 -15.12 -1.91
CA LEU A 308 27.29 -14.51 -0.62
C LEU A 308 28.73 -14.74 -0.16
N TYR A 309 29.39 -15.80 -0.64
CA TYR A 309 30.76 -16.14 -0.27
C TYR A 309 31.81 -15.51 -1.18
N GLN A 310 31.39 -14.93 -2.31
CA GLN A 310 32.30 -14.16 -3.14
C GLN A 310 32.67 -12.83 -2.48
N THR A 311 33.85 -12.34 -2.85
CA THR A 311 34.44 -11.14 -2.26
C THR A 311 33.91 -9.86 -2.90
N LEU A 312 34.07 -8.72 -2.22
CA LEU A 312 33.77 -7.41 -2.79
C LEU A 312 34.55 -7.19 -4.10
N ALA A 313 35.81 -7.59 -4.13
CA ALA A 313 36.66 -7.48 -5.31
C ALA A 313 36.17 -8.30 -6.51
N HIS A 314 35.52 -9.45 -6.28
CA HIS A 314 34.95 -10.28 -7.34
C HIS A 314 33.90 -9.50 -8.15
N TYR A 315 32.94 -8.88 -7.46
CA TYR A 315 31.87 -8.11 -8.11
C TYR A 315 32.25 -6.65 -8.42
N MET A 316 33.20 -6.07 -7.68
CA MET A 316 33.61 -4.67 -7.82
C MET A 316 35.14 -4.57 -7.96
N PRO A 317 35.69 -4.80 -9.18
CA PRO A 317 37.14 -4.80 -9.43
C PRO A 317 37.87 -3.50 -9.02
N TYR A 318 37.16 -2.38 -8.90
CA TYR A 318 37.72 -1.14 -8.35
C TYR A 318 38.36 -1.32 -6.96
N PHE A 319 37.85 -2.26 -6.17
CA PHE A 319 38.31 -2.55 -4.81
C PHE A 319 39.40 -3.61 -4.71
N ILE A 320 39.91 -4.18 -5.81
CA ILE A 320 40.93 -5.26 -5.78
C ILE A 320 42.19 -4.88 -4.96
N THR A 321 42.52 -3.60 -4.88
CA THR A 321 43.66 -3.08 -4.09
C THR A 321 43.28 -2.35 -2.81
N SER A 322 42.06 -2.54 -2.30
CA SER A 322 41.64 -2.00 -0.99
C SER A 322 41.81 -3.03 0.12
N HIS A 323 41.80 -2.54 1.37
CA HIS A 323 41.71 -3.40 2.56
C HIS A 323 40.36 -4.14 2.67
N THR A 324 39.39 -3.81 1.82
CA THR A 324 38.05 -4.41 1.75
C THR A 324 37.93 -5.43 0.64
N ALA A 325 38.99 -5.68 -0.14
CA ALA A 325 38.96 -6.53 -1.32
C ALA A 325 38.39 -7.93 -1.01
N ASP A 326 38.87 -8.54 0.06
CA ASP A 326 38.56 -9.92 0.45
C ASP A 326 37.33 -10.06 1.35
N LEU A 327 36.62 -8.95 1.64
CA LEU A 327 35.39 -9.00 2.43
C LEU A 327 34.31 -9.70 1.61
N THR A 328 33.76 -10.78 2.17
CA THR A 328 32.63 -11.48 1.55
C THR A 328 31.34 -10.69 1.72
N PHE A 329 30.41 -10.85 0.78
CA PHE A 329 29.08 -10.25 0.91
C PHE A 329 28.33 -10.76 2.14
N ARG A 330 28.54 -12.01 2.55
CA ARG A 330 28.00 -12.56 3.80
C ARG A 330 28.40 -11.72 5.02
N LEU A 331 29.69 -11.37 5.14
CA LEU A 331 30.17 -10.53 6.25
C LEU A 331 29.60 -9.10 6.16
N MET A 332 29.50 -8.54 4.95
CA MET A 332 29.00 -7.18 4.75
C MET A 332 27.51 -7.06 5.07
N LEU A 333 26.69 -7.96 4.53
CA LEU A 333 25.23 -7.97 4.73
C LEU A 333 24.84 -8.31 6.17
N ALA A 334 25.62 -9.16 6.85
CA ALA A 334 25.41 -9.46 8.27
C ALA A 334 26.00 -8.41 9.23
N HIS A 335 26.50 -7.27 8.71
CA HIS A 335 27.14 -6.22 9.49
C HIS A 335 28.38 -6.65 10.32
N TYR A 336 29.02 -7.77 9.96
CA TYR A 336 30.24 -8.27 10.61
C TYR A 336 31.54 -7.87 9.90
N ALA A 337 31.44 -7.21 8.74
CA ALA A 337 32.60 -6.78 7.94
C ALA A 337 33.43 -5.64 8.56
N ARG A 338 33.02 -5.09 9.72
CA ARG A 338 33.69 -3.96 10.41
C ARG A 338 33.86 -2.71 9.53
N LEU A 339 32.99 -2.55 8.53
CA LEU A 339 32.95 -1.37 7.70
C LEU A 339 32.56 -0.16 8.55
N ARG A 340 33.16 1.01 8.23
CA ARG A 340 32.80 2.25 8.90
C ARG A 340 31.33 2.58 8.61
N PRO A 341 30.53 2.99 9.61
CA PRO A 341 29.10 3.26 9.41
C PRO A 341 28.85 4.45 8.48
N TRP A 342 29.78 5.41 8.43
CA TRP A 342 29.67 6.58 7.55
C TRP A 342 31.02 7.27 7.34
N ILE A 343 31.17 7.95 6.20
CA ILE A 343 32.31 8.80 5.85
C ILE A 343 31.81 10.26 5.71
N PRO A 344 32.30 11.22 6.53
CA PRO A 344 31.87 12.61 6.47
C PRO A 344 32.51 13.35 5.28
N TYR A 345 32.01 13.11 4.07
CA TYR A 345 32.60 13.65 2.83
C TYR A 345 32.71 15.18 2.83
N TRP A 346 31.75 15.89 3.44
CA TRP A 346 31.75 17.35 3.54
C TRP A 346 32.95 17.90 4.31
N ARG A 347 33.48 17.19 5.32
CA ARG A 347 34.66 17.68 6.08
C ARG A 347 35.89 17.80 5.17
N SER A 348 35.97 16.94 4.18
CA SER A 348 37.05 16.92 3.19
C SER A 348 37.01 18.15 2.26
N THR A 349 35.88 18.85 2.19
CA THR A 349 35.71 20.06 1.36
C THR A 349 36.18 21.33 2.04
N LEU A 350 36.32 21.34 3.36
CA LEU A 350 36.64 22.54 4.14
C LEU A 350 38.14 22.84 4.14
N ARG A 351 38.54 24.12 4.10
CA ARG A 351 39.93 24.55 4.32
C ARG A 351 40.28 24.45 5.81
N GLY A 352 41.55 24.16 6.14
CA GLY A 352 42.02 24.07 7.53
C GLY A 352 41.65 22.78 8.29
N CYS A 353 40.67 22.01 7.83
CA CYS A 353 40.32 20.72 8.43
C CYS A 353 41.08 19.55 7.77
N ALA A 354 41.41 18.52 8.56
CA ALA A 354 41.92 17.25 8.01
C ALA A 354 40.90 16.64 7.05
N LYS A 355 41.39 15.93 6.02
CA LYS A 355 40.52 15.44 4.93
C LYS A 355 39.48 14.45 5.45
N TYR A 356 39.85 13.62 6.43
CA TYR A 356 38.96 12.74 7.17
C TYR A 356 39.37 12.67 8.64
N PRO A 357 38.43 12.45 9.59
CA PRO A 357 38.70 12.49 11.03
C PRO A 357 39.75 11.48 11.51
N TRP A 358 39.98 10.40 10.78
CA TRP A 358 41.00 9.38 11.11
C TRP A 358 42.40 9.66 10.53
N GLN A 359 42.64 10.84 9.96
CA GLN A 359 43.99 11.22 9.48
C GLN A 359 44.80 11.90 10.59
N LYS A 360 46.06 11.49 10.76
CA LYS A 360 47.01 11.96 11.81
C LYS A 360 47.22 13.48 11.94
N ARG A 361 46.72 14.31 11.00
CA ARG A 361 46.86 15.78 11.02
C ARG A 361 45.57 16.51 11.44
N TRP A 362 44.64 15.81 12.09
CA TRP A 362 43.40 16.42 12.57
C TRP A 362 43.68 17.38 13.73
N LYS A 363 43.18 18.62 13.61
CA LYS A 363 43.25 19.65 14.64
C LYS A 363 41.82 19.99 15.08
N PRO A 364 41.36 19.55 16.27
CA PRO A 364 39.98 19.75 16.75
C PRO A 364 39.57 21.23 16.77
N ASN A 365 40.52 22.11 17.06
CA ASN A 365 40.24 23.54 17.31
C ASN A 365 40.32 24.41 16.06
N ASN A 366 40.59 23.82 14.88
CA ASN A 366 40.69 24.60 13.64
C ASN A 366 39.29 24.88 13.09
N ARG A 367 38.74 26.06 13.39
CA ARG A 367 37.47 26.52 12.81
C ARG A 367 37.68 26.80 11.33
N ASN A 368 36.90 26.16 10.46
CA ASN A 368 36.92 26.47 9.03
C ASN A 368 36.51 27.94 8.85
N ASN A 369 37.23 28.69 8.02
CA ASN A 369 36.96 30.09 7.70
C ASN A 369 35.85 30.27 6.66
N GLY A 370 34.91 29.32 6.56
CA GLY A 370 33.85 29.31 5.55
C GLY A 370 34.33 29.08 4.12
N LYS A 371 35.62 28.80 3.87
CA LYS A 371 36.16 28.59 2.52
C LYS A 371 36.30 27.10 2.19
N PHE A 372 35.97 26.77 0.95
CA PHE A 372 36.15 25.42 0.42
C PHE A 372 37.53 25.23 -0.22
N LYS A 373 38.02 23.99 -0.19
CA LYS A 373 39.22 23.57 -0.90
C LYS A 373 38.98 23.65 -2.41
N TRP A 374 40.06 23.80 -3.17
CA TRP A 374 39.98 23.74 -4.63
C TRP A 374 39.41 22.40 -5.12
N ARG A 375 38.58 22.42 -6.16
CA ARG A 375 37.89 21.25 -6.73
C ARG A 375 37.02 20.51 -5.71
N THR A 376 36.26 21.25 -4.90
CA THR A 376 35.22 20.69 -4.04
C THR A 376 33.91 21.43 -4.24
N PHE A 377 33.70 22.58 -3.60
CA PHE A 377 32.49 23.38 -3.72
C PHE A 377 32.81 24.77 -4.24
N LYS A 378 31.86 25.36 -4.97
CA LYS A 378 31.84 26.77 -5.38
C LYS A 378 30.42 27.31 -5.18
N LYS A 379 30.29 28.61 -4.96
CA LYS A 379 28.97 29.25 -4.85
C LYS A 379 28.23 29.28 -6.20
N ASP A 380 28.95 29.60 -7.27
CA ASP A 380 28.34 29.69 -8.60
C ASP A 380 28.58 28.44 -9.46
N SER A 381 27.63 28.23 -10.36
CA SER A 381 27.73 27.33 -11.48
C SER A 381 28.98 27.50 -12.33
N SER A 382 29.44 26.41 -12.91
CA SER A 382 30.19 26.42 -14.17
C SER A 382 30.26 25.01 -14.76
N ALA A 383 30.80 24.86 -15.97
CA ALA A 383 31.13 23.55 -16.54
C ALA A 383 32.03 22.65 -15.64
N ARG A 384 32.74 23.23 -14.66
CA ARG A 384 33.55 22.48 -13.67
C ARG A 384 32.80 22.19 -12.36
N TYR A 385 31.81 23.00 -12.03
CA TYR A 385 30.98 22.89 -10.83
C TYR A 385 29.54 22.82 -11.30
N SER A 386 29.13 21.63 -11.77
CA SER A 386 27.87 21.41 -12.50
C SER A 386 26.86 20.57 -11.70
N ILE A 387 27.24 20.09 -10.52
CA ILE A 387 26.37 19.27 -9.67
C ILE A 387 25.72 20.22 -8.66
N TYR A 388 24.43 20.46 -8.81
CA TYR A 388 23.64 21.28 -7.88
C TYR A 388 23.57 20.60 -6.50
N VAL A 389 23.71 21.39 -5.44
CA VAL A 389 23.54 20.92 -4.05
C VAL A 389 22.54 21.79 -3.30
N THR A 390 22.70 23.11 -3.39
CA THR A 390 21.73 24.12 -2.93
C THR A 390 21.78 25.31 -3.88
N ASP A 391 20.88 26.28 -3.70
CA ASP A 391 20.83 27.51 -4.51
C ASP A 391 22.19 28.22 -4.59
N ASP A 392 22.93 28.27 -3.48
CA ASP A 392 24.25 28.92 -3.41
C ASP A 392 25.43 27.95 -3.36
N LEU A 393 25.27 26.68 -3.77
CA LEU A 393 26.33 25.69 -3.62
C LEU A 393 26.35 24.61 -4.71
N TRP A 394 27.47 24.55 -5.43
CA TRP A 394 27.68 23.67 -6.57
C TRP A 394 28.94 22.83 -6.36
N LEU A 395 28.80 21.51 -6.56
CA LEU A 395 29.86 20.53 -6.37
C LEU A 395 30.68 20.33 -7.66
N TYR A 396 31.98 20.19 -7.49
CA TYR A 396 32.92 19.89 -8.56
C TYR A 396 32.55 18.57 -9.24
N LYS A 397 32.47 18.55 -10.57
CA LYS A 397 31.96 17.42 -11.35
C LYS A 397 32.66 16.07 -11.06
N ASP A 398 33.96 16.09 -10.76
CA ASP A 398 34.72 14.86 -10.46
C ASP A 398 34.90 14.61 -8.95
N TYR A 399 34.12 15.29 -8.09
CA TYR A 399 34.22 15.08 -6.64
C TYR A 399 33.86 13.63 -6.24
N LYS A 400 33.03 12.93 -7.04
CA LYS A 400 32.76 11.50 -6.89
C LYS A 400 34.04 10.65 -6.82
N ASN A 401 35.10 11.03 -7.54
CA ASN A 401 36.37 10.31 -7.50
C ASN A 401 37.03 10.40 -6.11
N LYS A 402 36.83 11.52 -5.39
CA LYS A 402 37.30 11.66 -4.01
C LYS A 402 36.45 10.82 -3.05
N ILE A 403 35.16 10.66 -3.31
CA ILE A 403 34.24 9.79 -2.55
C ILE A 403 34.70 8.33 -2.68
N PHE A 404 34.82 7.81 -3.91
CA PHE A 404 35.25 6.43 -4.16
C PHE A 404 36.65 6.13 -3.59
N LYS A 405 37.60 7.07 -3.71
CA LYS A 405 38.93 6.94 -3.10
C LYS A 405 38.89 6.92 -1.57
N ALA A 406 37.86 7.49 -0.95
CA ALA A 406 37.67 7.44 0.51
C ALA A 406 37.06 6.11 0.94
N ILE A 407 36.10 5.57 0.19
CA ILE A 407 35.49 4.26 0.44
C ILE A 407 36.55 3.16 0.29
N LYS A 408 37.46 3.29 -0.68
CA LYS A 408 38.57 2.35 -0.91
C LYS A 408 39.59 2.28 0.25
N LYS A 409 39.56 3.25 1.18
CA LYS A 409 40.57 3.44 2.24
C LYS A 409 40.06 3.10 3.63
#